data_AF-A0A7J8VXB7-F1
#
_entry.id   AF-A0A7J8VXB7-F1
#
_cell.length_a   1.000
_cell.length_b   1.000
_cell.length_c   1.000
_cell.angle_alpha   90.00
_cell.angle_beta   90.00
_cell.angle_gamma   90.00
#
_symmetry.space_group_name_H-M   'P 1'
#
loop_
_entity.id
_entity.type
_entity.pdbx_description
1 polymer ?
#
loop_
_entity_poly.entity_id
_entity_poly.type
_entity_poly.pdbx_seq_one_letter_code
_entity_poly.pdbx_strand_id
1 'polypeptide(L)'
;GFFGIDFVQSLIIRPTGDVWSGEDDEEGNEVLLREEDARTVPCGQALDCSVPSPPIVTSQKLFHEKTVIVTTEEDEEIIKSVVAGALPSYSLESKLGDCKRAAAIRREALQRLTGRSLSGLPLDGFDYESILGQCCEMPVGYVQIPVGIAGPLLLNGREYSVPMATTEGCLVASTNRGCKAIHLSGGATSILLKDGMTRAPVVRFSTAKRAAELKFYLEDPENFDTFAVVFNRSSRFGRLQSIKCAIAGKNLYLRFTCSTGDAMGMNMVSKGVQNVLDFLQTDFPDMDVIGISGNFCSDKKPAAVNWIEGRGKSVVCEAIIEGDVVRKVLKTSVESLVELNMLKNLTGSAMAGALGGFNAHASNIVTAIYIATGQDPAQNVESSHCITMMEAVNDGKDLHISVTMPSVEVIDCVPFWLS
;
A
#
# COMPACT_ATOMS: atom_id res chain seq x y z
N GLY A 1 -10.58 -3.20 31.39
CA GLY A 1 -9.47 -3.30 32.36
C GLY A 1 -8.19 -3.45 31.59
N PHE A 2 -7.26 -2.51 31.77
CA PHE A 2 -5.99 -2.39 31.07
C PHE A 2 -4.90 -2.36 32.13
N PHE A 3 -3.87 -3.21 31.99
CA PHE A 3 -2.55 -3.19 32.62
C PHE A 3 -1.75 -4.23 31.81
N GLY A 4 -0.52 -4.06 31.37
CA GLY A 4 0.52 -3.08 31.56
C GLY A 4 1.78 -3.72 30.96
N ILE A 5 2.59 -2.93 30.25
CA ILE A 5 3.86 -3.31 29.64
C ILE A 5 4.92 -3.54 30.73
N ASP A 6 5.84 -4.49 30.53
CA ASP A 6 7.27 -4.20 30.73
C ASP A 6 8.20 -5.12 29.92
N PHE A 7 9.23 -4.48 29.36
CA PHE A 7 10.31 -4.97 28.50
C PHE A 7 11.46 -5.47 29.42
N VAL A 8 12.31 -6.44 29.07
CA VAL A 8 13.60 -6.30 28.35
C VAL A 8 14.31 -7.68 28.33
N GLN A 9 15.10 -7.92 27.27
CA GLN A 9 16.25 -8.85 27.13
C GLN A 9 16.01 -10.29 26.68
N SER A 10 16.24 -10.55 25.38
CA SER A 10 16.60 -11.87 24.85
C SER A 10 18.07 -11.87 24.42
N LEU A 11 18.84 -12.70 25.12
CA LEU A 11 20.23 -13.02 24.89
C LEU A 11 20.46 -13.73 23.55
N ILE A 12 21.62 -13.42 22.95
CA ILE A 12 22.26 -14.17 21.87
C ILE A 12 22.88 -15.44 22.46
N ILE A 13 22.48 -16.61 21.96
CA ILE A 13 23.13 -17.89 22.26
C ILE A 13 24.13 -18.21 21.14
N ARG A 14 25.43 -18.24 21.47
CA ARG A 14 26.50 -18.91 20.73
C ARG A 14 26.79 -20.27 21.39
N PRO A 15 27.10 -21.33 20.65
CA PRO A 15 27.51 -22.59 21.27
C PRO A 15 28.97 -22.58 21.72
N THR A 16 29.12 -22.94 22.99
CA THR A 16 30.22 -23.54 23.78
C THR A 16 31.54 -23.94 23.11
N GLY A 17 32.65 -23.61 23.80
CA GLY A 17 33.97 -24.20 23.64
C GLY A 17 34.51 -24.80 24.96
N ASP A 18 35.41 -25.76 24.78
CA ASP A 18 36.40 -26.38 25.69
C ASP A 18 36.01 -27.50 26.67
N VAL A 19 36.36 -28.73 26.27
CA VAL A 19 36.85 -29.79 27.15
C VAL A 19 38.14 -30.38 26.53
N TRP A 20 39.16 -30.54 27.36
CA TRP A 20 40.54 -30.87 27.03
C TRP A 20 40.82 -32.37 26.82
N SER A 21 41.94 -32.60 26.11
CA SER A 21 42.91 -33.71 26.20
C SER A 21 42.58 -35.09 25.63
N GLY A 22 43.38 -35.48 24.63
CA GLY A 22 43.63 -36.85 24.18
C GLY A 22 44.71 -36.80 23.09
N GLU A 23 45.89 -37.34 23.40
CA GLU A 23 47.11 -37.38 22.59
C GLU A 23 46.94 -38.24 21.32
N ASP A 24 47.72 -37.92 20.27
CA ASP A 24 48.47 -38.87 19.42
C ASP A 24 48.94 -38.18 18.11
N ASP A 25 50.20 -37.75 18.14
CA ASP A 25 51.29 -38.10 17.22
C ASP A 25 51.22 -37.93 15.68
N GLU A 26 52.34 -37.35 15.22
CA GLU A 26 53.12 -37.59 13.99
C GLU A 26 52.98 -36.70 12.73
N GLU A 27 54.06 -35.90 12.58
CA GLU A 27 54.91 -35.69 11.38
C GLU A 27 54.43 -34.84 10.18
N GLY A 28 55.29 -33.87 9.82
CA GLY A 28 55.60 -33.66 8.39
C GLY A 28 55.84 -32.24 7.88
N ASN A 29 56.93 -31.60 8.32
CA ASN A 29 57.78 -30.60 7.62
C ASN A 29 57.26 -29.24 7.10
N GLU A 30 58.02 -28.22 7.57
CA GLU A 30 58.20 -26.84 7.12
C GLU A 30 58.63 -26.70 5.65
N VAL A 31 58.37 -25.54 5.01
CA VAL A 31 59.40 -24.64 4.43
C VAL A 31 58.80 -23.23 4.20
N LEU A 32 59.44 -22.22 4.82
CA LEU A 32 59.33 -20.77 4.59
C LEU A 32 59.91 -20.35 3.23
N LEU A 33 59.34 -19.36 2.54
CA LEU A 33 60.10 -18.36 1.76
C LEU A 33 59.28 -17.06 1.54
N ARG A 34 59.94 -15.91 1.81
CA ARG A 34 59.56 -14.52 1.48
C ARG A 34 59.66 -14.25 -0.03
N GLU A 35 58.89 -13.29 -0.56
CA GLU A 35 59.42 -12.06 -1.20
C GLU A 35 58.31 -11.09 -1.68
N GLU A 36 58.63 -9.80 -1.61
CA GLU A 36 57.89 -8.62 -2.10
C GLU A 36 58.27 -8.29 -3.56
N ASP A 37 57.33 -7.78 -4.37
CA ASP A 37 57.45 -6.63 -5.33
C ASP A 37 56.24 -6.68 -6.30
N ALA A 38 55.33 -5.70 -6.36
CA ALA A 38 55.43 -4.36 -6.95
C ALA A 38 55.15 -4.29 -8.48
N ARG A 39 54.09 -3.51 -8.79
CA ARG A 39 53.85 -2.68 -10.02
C ARG A 39 53.39 -3.39 -11.31
N THR A 40 52.54 -2.86 -12.21
CA THR A 40 51.64 -1.67 -12.35
C THR A 40 50.95 -1.76 -13.74
N VAL A 41 49.61 -1.56 -13.81
CA VAL A 41 48.86 -0.66 -14.76
C VAL A 41 48.73 -1.11 -16.26
N PRO A 42 47.76 -0.64 -17.11
CA PRO A 42 46.55 0.21 -16.92
C PRO A 42 45.22 -0.34 -17.50
N CYS A 43 44.10 0.22 -17.03
CA CYS A 43 42.98 0.60 -17.91
C CYS A 43 42.51 2.02 -17.53
N GLY A 44 42.80 3.00 -18.39
CA GLY A 44 42.24 4.37 -18.33
C GLY A 44 40.92 4.43 -19.11
N GLN A 45 40.08 5.47 -19.06
CA GLN A 45 40.07 6.82 -18.49
C GLN A 45 38.56 7.16 -18.36
N ALA A 46 38.07 7.59 -17.19
CA ALA A 46 37.92 8.98 -16.78
C ALA A 46 36.89 9.80 -17.61
N LEU A 47 35.73 10.06 -16.99
CA LEU A 47 35.04 11.34 -17.08
C LEU A 47 34.96 11.90 -15.66
N ASP A 48 35.52 13.09 -15.50
CA ASP A 48 35.68 13.83 -14.26
C ASP A 48 34.38 14.05 -13.49
N CYS A 49 34.40 13.63 -12.23
CA CYS A 49 33.64 14.28 -11.16
C CYS A 49 34.56 14.31 -9.94
N SER A 50 35.32 15.40 -9.79
CA SER A 50 35.97 15.73 -8.53
C SER A 50 34.90 15.83 -7.46
N VAL A 51 34.85 14.86 -6.55
CA VAL A 51 34.05 14.94 -5.33
C VAL A 51 34.64 16.09 -4.51
N PRO A 52 33.90 17.19 -4.26
CA PRO A 52 34.36 18.16 -3.27
C PRO A 52 34.39 17.44 -1.93
N SER A 53 35.49 17.58 -1.20
CA SER A 53 35.58 17.20 0.21
C SER A 53 34.33 17.70 0.93
N PRO A 54 33.68 16.89 1.78
CA PRO A 54 32.58 17.40 2.59
C PRO A 54 33.09 18.62 3.34
N PRO A 55 32.34 19.74 3.37
CA PRO A 55 32.74 20.85 4.20
C PRO A 55 32.85 20.29 5.62
N ILE A 56 33.97 20.58 6.28
CA ILE A 56 34.05 20.46 7.74
C ILE A 56 32.97 21.39 8.24
N VAL A 57 31.80 20.82 8.55
CA VAL A 57 30.74 21.52 9.26
C VAL A 57 31.29 21.67 10.67
N THR A 58 31.99 22.78 10.88
CA THR A 58 32.25 23.33 12.19
C THR A 58 30.92 23.26 12.93
N SER A 59 30.90 22.61 14.08
CA SER A 59 29.74 22.45 14.93
C SER A 59 29.25 23.83 15.38
N GLN A 60 28.48 24.50 14.53
CA GLN A 60 27.69 25.65 14.93
C GLN A 60 26.55 25.08 15.77
N LYS A 61 26.72 25.21 17.08
CA LYS A 61 25.62 25.15 18.05
C LYS A 61 24.49 26.06 17.55
N LEU A 62 23.48 25.48 16.92
CA LEU A 62 22.28 26.21 16.59
C LEU A 62 21.07 25.27 16.63
N PHE A 63 20.74 24.77 17.82
CA PHE A 63 19.34 24.50 18.23
C PHE A 63 19.29 24.60 19.76
N HIS A 64 19.30 25.84 20.26
CA HIS A 64 18.65 26.17 21.51
C HIS A 64 17.40 26.96 21.14
N GLU A 65 16.43 26.26 20.56
CA GLU A 65 15.09 26.81 20.45
C GLU A 65 14.25 26.10 21.51
N LYS A 66 14.23 26.69 22.71
CA LYS A 66 13.02 26.60 23.51
C LYS A 66 11.97 27.32 22.69
N THR A 67 11.18 26.59 21.92
CA THR A 67 9.94 27.12 21.36
C THR A 67 9.05 27.39 22.57
N VAL A 68 9.15 28.61 23.11
CA VAL A 68 8.16 29.14 24.03
C VAL A 68 6.93 29.38 23.17
N ILE A 69 6.12 28.34 22.99
CA ILE A 69 4.72 28.54 22.64
C ILE A 69 4.20 29.38 23.81
N VAL A 70 3.87 30.64 23.55
CA VAL A 70 3.15 31.46 24.52
C VAL A 70 1.77 30.82 24.63
N THR A 71 1.67 29.77 25.45
CA THR A 71 0.40 29.23 25.90
C THR A 71 -0.24 30.35 26.70
N THR A 72 -1.39 30.83 26.23
CA THR A 72 -2.18 31.78 27.03
C THR A 72 -2.51 31.13 28.37
N GLU A 73 -2.81 31.93 29.40
CA GLU A 73 -3.25 31.37 30.70
C GLU A 73 -4.47 30.45 30.51
N GLU A 74 -5.36 30.80 29.58
CA GLU A 74 -6.49 29.98 29.16
C GLU A 74 -6.04 28.62 28.57
N ASP A 75 -5.06 28.60 27.65
CA ASP A 75 -4.54 27.35 27.10
C ASP A 75 -3.93 26.47 28.19
N GLU A 76 -3.21 27.07 29.14
CA GLU A 76 -2.59 26.34 30.26
C GLU A 76 -3.65 25.67 31.16
N GLU A 77 -4.77 26.34 31.44
CA GLU A 77 -5.90 25.76 32.17
C GLU A 77 -6.57 24.62 31.39
N ILE A 78 -6.78 24.81 30.09
CA ILE A 78 -7.34 23.78 29.21
C ILE A 78 -6.42 22.55 29.18
N ILE A 79 -5.10 22.76 29.01
CA ILE A 79 -4.10 21.68 29.03
C ILE A 79 -4.16 20.92 30.36
N LYS A 80 -4.15 21.61 31.51
CA LYS A 80 -4.29 20.98 32.83
C LYS A 80 -5.57 20.17 32.95
N SER A 81 -6.69 20.69 32.45
CA SER A 81 -7.98 20.01 32.44
C SER A 81 -7.99 18.75 31.58
N VAL A 82 -7.32 18.77 30.41
CA VAL A 82 -7.13 17.59 29.55
C VAL A 82 -6.23 16.56 30.24
N VAL A 83 -5.10 16.99 30.82
CA VAL A 83 -4.16 16.12 31.56
C VAL A 83 -4.85 15.45 32.75
N ALA A 84 -5.70 16.18 33.47
CA ALA A 84 -6.48 15.65 34.59
C ALA A 84 -7.66 14.75 34.16
N GLY A 85 -7.94 14.63 32.85
CA GLY A 85 -9.08 13.87 32.32
C GLY A 85 -10.45 14.52 32.51
N ALA A 86 -10.50 15.76 33.00
CA ALA A 86 -11.74 16.51 33.20
C ALA A 86 -12.31 17.03 31.86
N LEU A 87 -11.44 17.34 30.90
CA LEU A 87 -11.82 17.72 29.54
C LEU A 87 -11.43 16.62 28.52
N PRO A 88 -12.39 16.00 27.82
CA PRO A 88 -12.08 15.00 26.80
C PRO A 88 -11.36 15.62 25.59
N SER A 89 -10.19 15.09 25.24
CA SER A 89 -9.34 15.61 24.16
C SER A 89 -9.99 15.61 22.77
N TYR A 90 -10.88 14.66 22.47
CA TYR A 90 -11.60 14.60 21.19
C TYR A 90 -12.62 15.73 20.99
N SER A 91 -12.95 16.49 22.05
CA SER A 91 -13.94 17.57 21.99
C SER A 91 -13.34 18.95 21.73
N LEU A 92 -12.01 19.06 21.68
CA LEU A 92 -11.30 20.34 21.63
C LEU A 92 -11.66 21.17 20.40
N GLU A 93 -11.72 20.55 19.22
CA GLU A 93 -12.08 21.23 17.96
C GLU A 93 -13.45 21.91 18.08
N SER A 94 -14.45 21.18 18.59
CA SER A 94 -15.81 21.70 18.76
C SER A 94 -15.94 22.80 19.80
N LYS A 95 -15.09 22.79 20.85
CA LYS A 95 -15.16 23.76 21.96
C LYS A 95 -14.37 25.02 21.69
N LEU A 96 -13.22 24.89 21.02
CA LEU A 96 -12.33 26.01 20.76
C LEU A 96 -12.67 26.73 19.45
N GLY A 97 -13.31 26.05 18.50
CA GLY A 97 -13.63 26.60 17.18
C GLY A 97 -12.38 26.87 16.31
N ASP A 98 -11.22 26.37 16.74
CA ASP A 98 -9.93 26.52 16.07
C ASP A 98 -9.21 25.16 16.10
N CYS A 99 -9.10 24.52 14.92
CA CYS A 99 -8.59 23.15 14.83
C CYS A 99 -7.07 23.10 15.07
N LYS A 100 -6.35 24.13 14.65
CA LYS A 100 -4.91 24.24 14.88
C LYS A 100 -4.61 24.43 16.37
N ARG A 101 -5.33 25.32 17.06
CA ARG A 101 -5.23 25.51 18.51
C ARG A 101 -5.58 24.24 19.27
N ALA A 102 -6.63 23.53 18.85
CA ALA A 102 -7.00 22.23 19.41
C ALA A 102 -5.87 21.19 19.30
N ALA A 103 -5.24 21.08 18.12
CA ALA A 103 -4.09 20.20 17.90
C ALA A 103 -2.89 20.61 18.77
N ALA A 104 -2.62 21.91 18.93
CA ALA A 104 -1.55 22.44 19.77
C ALA A 104 -1.75 22.08 21.26
N ILE A 105 -2.94 22.33 21.80
CA ILE A 105 -3.30 21.99 23.19
C ILE A 105 -3.19 20.48 23.41
N ARG A 106 -3.72 19.68 22.49
CA ARG A 106 -3.66 18.22 22.57
C ARG A 106 -2.23 17.70 22.57
N ARG A 107 -1.40 18.24 21.68
CA ARG A 107 0.03 17.92 21.58
C ARG A 107 0.73 18.21 22.90
N GLU A 108 0.53 19.39 23.49
CA GLU A 108 1.16 19.77 24.75
C GLU A 108 0.67 18.89 25.93
N ALA A 109 -0.63 18.63 26.01
CA ALA A 109 -1.19 17.71 27.00
C ALA A 109 -0.57 16.30 26.87
N LEU A 110 -0.39 15.79 25.65
CA LEU A 110 0.25 14.50 25.39
C LEU A 110 1.72 14.47 25.83
N GLN A 111 2.49 15.54 25.60
CA GLN A 111 3.87 15.65 26.09
C GLN A 111 3.94 15.58 27.61
N ARG A 112 3.02 16.26 28.32
CA ARG A 112 2.96 16.24 29.79
C ARG A 112 2.56 14.89 30.35
N LEU A 113 1.55 14.24 29.75
CA LEU A 113 1.09 12.91 30.16
C LEU A 113 2.15 11.84 29.98
N THR A 114 2.94 11.93 28.91
CA THR A 114 3.93 10.90 28.57
C THR A 114 5.34 11.22 29.08
N GLY A 115 5.61 12.48 29.44
CA GLY A 115 6.96 12.97 29.75
C GLY A 115 7.90 12.95 28.54
N ARG A 116 7.37 12.81 27.31
CA ARG A 116 8.17 12.70 26.07
C ARG A 116 7.94 13.91 25.17
N SER A 117 9.01 14.37 24.55
CA SER A 117 8.97 15.44 23.54
C SER A 117 8.40 14.91 22.21
N LEU A 118 7.57 15.73 21.56
CA LEU A 118 7.11 15.52 20.17
C LEU A 118 7.92 16.37 19.17
N SER A 119 9.05 16.95 19.59
CA SER A 119 9.99 17.66 18.71
C SER A 119 10.30 16.83 17.45
N GLY A 120 10.16 17.45 16.28
CA GLY A 120 10.33 16.78 14.98
C GLY A 120 9.03 16.33 14.32
N LEU A 121 7.89 16.37 15.01
CA LEU A 121 6.55 16.29 14.40
C LEU A 121 6.02 17.72 14.17
N PRO A 122 5.98 18.24 12.93
CA PRO A 122 5.49 19.59 12.66
C PRO A 122 4.04 19.80 13.08
N LEU A 123 3.72 21.05 13.39
CA LEU A 123 2.37 21.51 13.72
C LEU A 123 1.90 22.61 12.74
N ASP A 124 2.79 23.54 12.39
CA ASP A 124 2.50 24.64 11.46
C ASP A 124 2.53 24.20 9.99
N GLY A 125 1.87 24.97 9.11
CA GLY A 125 1.89 24.71 7.66
C GLY A 125 0.91 23.65 7.16
N PHE A 126 -0.06 23.25 8.01
CA PHE A 126 -1.12 22.29 7.68
C PHE A 126 -2.50 22.90 7.96
N ASP A 127 -3.44 22.67 7.04
CA ASP A 127 -4.85 23.07 7.16
C ASP A 127 -5.62 22.02 7.96
N TYR A 128 -5.78 22.24 9.27
CA TYR A 128 -6.46 21.29 10.16
C TYR A 128 -7.98 21.30 9.98
N GLU A 129 -8.55 22.40 9.50
CA GLU A 129 -9.97 22.51 9.18
C GLU A 129 -10.34 21.52 8.05
N SER A 130 -9.46 21.33 7.07
CA SER A 130 -9.69 20.42 5.93
C SER A 130 -9.84 18.94 6.32
N ILE A 131 -9.26 18.49 7.44
CA ILE A 131 -9.32 17.09 7.88
C ILE A 131 -10.46 16.80 8.86
N LEU A 132 -11.06 17.84 9.45
CA LEU A 132 -12.04 17.71 10.52
C LEU A 132 -13.27 16.91 10.06
N GLY A 133 -13.52 15.78 10.71
CA GLY A 133 -14.67 14.91 10.42
C GLY A 133 -14.58 14.19 9.08
N GLN A 134 -13.42 14.21 8.41
CA GLN A 134 -13.22 13.65 7.08
C GLN A 134 -12.06 12.65 7.03
N CYS A 135 -10.88 13.02 7.54
CA CYS A 135 -9.64 12.29 7.27
C CYS A 135 -8.93 11.75 8.51
N CYS A 136 -8.95 12.47 9.64
CA CYS A 136 -8.24 12.07 10.85
C CYS A 136 -8.86 12.71 12.10
N GLU A 137 -8.97 11.93 13.17
CA GLU A 137 -9.42 12.41 14.48
C GLU A 137 -8.22 12.71 15.40
N MET A 138 -8.42 13.66 16.31
CA MET A 138 -7.45 13.98 17.37
C MET A 138 -6.01 14.27 16.88
N PRO A 139 -5.80 15.15 15.87
CA PRO A 139 -4.46 15.43 15.37
C PRO A 139 -3.54 16.07 16.42
N VAL A 140 -2.24 15.75 16.36
CA VAL A 140 -1.17 16.34 17.21
C VAL A 140 0.00 16.91 16.37
N GLY A 141 -0.21 16.99 15.06
CA GLY A 141 0.77 17.31 14.03
C GLY A 141 0.56 16.44 12.80
N TYR A 142 1.54 16.42 11.90
CA TYR A 142 1.52 15.62 10.68
C TYR A 142 2.91 15.08 10.33
N VAL A 143 2.99 14.02 9.53
CA VAL A 143 4.26 13.43 9.09
C VAL A 143 4.59 13.93 7.68
N GLN A 144 5.83 14.38 7.48
CA GLN A 144 6.35 14.75 6.16
C GLN A 144 6.98 13.54 5.48
N ILE A 145 6.55 13.23 4.25
CA ILE A 145 7.09 12.14 3.43
C ILE A 145 7.70 12.76 2.17
N PRO A 146 8.97 12.48 1.82
CA PRO A 146 9.57 12.98 0.59
C PRO A 146 8.80 12.50 -0.64
N VAL A 147 8.53 13.43 -1.57
CA VAL A 147 7.88 13.13 -2.85
C VAL A 147 8.87 13.35 -3.99
N GLY A 148 9.14 12.29 -4.75
CA GLY A 148 9.91 12.34 -5.99
C GLY A 148 9.00 12.19 -7.22
N ILE A 149 9.54 12.51 -8.40
CA ILE A 149 8.86 12.31 -9.69
C ILE A 149 9.62 11.28 -10.52
N ALA A 150 8.91 10.31 -11.09
CA ALA A 150 9.41 9.40 -12.12
C ALA A 150 8.73 9.69 -13.46
N GLY A 151 9.50 9.83 -14.55
CA GLY A 151 8.94 10.07 -15.88
C GLY A 151 9.92 10.72 -16.89
N PRO A 152 9.43 11.01 -18.11
CA PRO A 152 8.06 10.78 -18.56
C PRO A 152 7.75 9.29 -18.77
N LEU A 153 6.60 8.83 -18.28
CA LEU A 153 6.03 7.53 -18.63
C LEU A 153 5.14 7.71 -19.86
N LEU A 154 5.55 7.16 -21.01
CA LEU A 154 4.72 7.13 -22.21
C LEU A 154 3.75 5.95 -22.14
N LEU A 155 2.46 6.22 -21.96
CA LEU A 155 1.41 5.23 -21.79
C LEU A 155 0.19 5.61 -22.63
N ASN A 156 -0.27 4.70 -23.50
CA ASN A 156 -1.41 4.93 -24.41
C ASN A 156 -1.26 6.23 -25.23
N GLY A 157 -0.04 6.53 -25.69
CA GLY A 157 0.29 7.72 -26.47
C GLY A 157 0.32 9.04 -25.69
N ARG A 158 0.28 9.00 -24.34
CA ARG A 158 0.37 10.18 -23.47
C ARG A 158 1.53 10.06 -22.50
N GLU A 159 2.16 11.18 -22.18
CA GLU A 159 3.24 11.24 -21.21
C GLU A 159 2.73 11.62 -19.82
N TYR A 160 3.21 10.92 -18.81
CA TYR A 160 2.88 11.16 -17.40
C TYR A 160 4.14 11.39 -16.56
N SER A 161 4.06 12.38 -15.67
CA SER A 161 4.99 12.56 -14.56
C SER A 161 4.37 11.94 -13.31
N VAL A 162 4.95 10.84 -12.82
CA VAL A 162 4.35 10.03 -11.75
C VAL A 162 4.89 10.48 -10.40
N PRO A 163 4.06 11.06 -9.50
CA PRO A 163 4.49 11.40 -8.15
C PRO A 163 4.59 10.15 -7.28
N MET A 164 5.67 10.07 -6.48
CA MET A 164 5.98 8.94 -5.63
C MET A 164 6.45 9.42 -4.25
N ALA A 165 5.65 9.19 -3.21
CA ALA A 165 5.97 9.53 -1.83
C ALA A 165 6.64 8.33 -1.16
N THR A 166 7.91 8.44 -0.82
CA THR A 166 8.67 7.32 -0.24
C THR A 166 9.87 7.77 0.58
N THR A 167 10.25 6.94 1.55
CA THR A 167 11.52 7.04 2.27
C THR A 167 12.50 5.94 1.85
N GLU A 168 12.10 5.03 0.96
CA GLU A 168 12.96 3.98 0.41
C GLU A 168 13.93 4.57 -0.61
N GLY A 169 15.23 4.48 -0.31
CA GLY A 169 16.29 4.90 -1.22
C GLY A 169 16.23 4.15 -2.55
N CYS A 170 16.62 4.82 -3.63
CA CYS A 170 16.66 4.27 -5.00
C CYS A 170 15.31 3.89 -5.64
N LEU A 171 14.18 3.87 -4.92
CA LEU A 171 12.89 3.49 -5.49
C LEU A 171 12.47 4.38 -6.67
N VAL A 172 12.48 5.70 -6.46
CA VAL A 172 12.11 6.68 -7.52
C VAL A 172 13.09 6.61 -8.69
N ALA A 173 14.39 6.52 -8.41
CA ALA A 173 15.43 6.43 -9.43
C ALA A 173 15.31 5.15 -10.28
N SER A 174 15.02 4.01 -9.64
CA SER A 174 14.78 2.73 -10.32
C SER A 174 13.53 2.79 -11.19
N THR A 175 12.44 3.34 -10.65
CA THR A 175 11.19 3.53 -11.40
C THR A 175 11.40 4.45 -12.61
N ASN A 176 12.12 5.55 -12.43
CA ASN A 176 12.47 6.48 -13.50
C ASN A 176 13.32 5.83 -14.61
N ARG A 177 14.24 4.93 -14.24
CA ARG A 177 15.00 4.12 -15.21
C ARG A 177 14.11 3.17 -16.02
N GLY A 178 13.09 2.60 -15.38
CA GLY A 178 12.04 1.82 -16.05
C GLY A 178 11.22 2.66 -17.04
N CYS A 179 10.75 3.84 -16.62
CA CYS A 179 10.06 4.80 -17.51
C CYS A 179 10.91 5.14 -18.73
N LYS A 180 12.22 5.41 -18.53
CA LYS A 180 13.16 5.66 -19.63
C LYS A 180 13.25 4.50 -20.62
N ALA A 181 13.33 3.26 -20.13
CA ALA A 181 13.40 2.09 -21.00
C ALA A 181 12.11 1.94 -21.83
N ILE A 182 10.94 2.07 -21.19
CA ILE A 182 9.63 2.03 -21.86
C ILE A 182 9.52 3.14 -22.91
N HIS A 183 9.87 4.36 -22.55
CA HIS A 183 9.77 5.52 -23.42
C HIS A 183 10.67 5.40 -24.66
N LEU A 184 11.93 4.96 -24.48
CA LEU A 184 12.86 4.75 -25.60
C LEU A 184 12.44 3.62 -26.53
N SER A 185 11.52 2.74 -26.11
CA SER A 185 10.99 1.65 -26.93
C SER A 185 9.56 1.89 -27.41
N GLY A 186 9.13 3.16 -27.47
CA GLY A 186 7.85 3.54 -28.08
C GLY A 186 6.65 3.57 -27.12
N GLY A 187 6.88 3.32 -25.83
CA GLY A 187 5.85 3.43 -24.79
C GLY A 187 5.18 2.11 -24.43
N ALA A 188 4.27 2.18 -23.46
CA ALA A 188 3.45 1.08 -23.01
C ALA A 188 1.98 1.27 -23.43
N THR A 189 1.25 0.15 -23.47
CA THR A 189 -0.21 0.14 -23.68
C THR A 189 -0.89 -0.47 -22.47
N SER A 190 -1.94 0.16 -21.96
CA SER A 190 -2.75 -0.38 -20.86
C SER A 190 -4.24 -0.41 -21.19
N ILE A 191 -4.90 -1.44 -20.66
CA ILE A 191 -6.32 -1.72 -20.89
C ILE A 191 -7.00 -1.96 -19.53
N LEU A 192 -8.11 -1.25 -19.31
CA LEU A 192 -9.03 -1.51 -18.19
C LEU A 192 -9.97 -2.65 -18.57
N LEU A 193 -9.87 -3.78 -17.86
CA LEU A 193 -10.62 -5.00 -18.12
C LEU A 193 -11.93 -5.05 -17.33
N LYS A 194 -11.94 -4.48 -16.11
CA LYS A 194 -13.09 -4.46 -15.22
C LYS A 194 -13.02 -3.25 -14.30
N ASP A 195 -14.19 -2.70 -13.98
CA ASP A 195 -14.36 -1.66 -12.96
C ASP A 195 -15.58 -1.99 -12.09
N GLY A 196 -15.34 -2.41 -10.86
CA GLY A 196 -16.38 -2.77 -9.91
C GLY A 196 -15.88 -2.92 -8.49
N MET A 197 -16.31 -2.03 -7.60
CA MET A 197 -16.09 -2.15 -6.17
C MET A 197 -17.04 -3.20 -5.56
N THR A 198 -16.61 -3.83 -4.46
CA THR A 198 -17.37 -4.91 -3.84
C THR A 198 -17.70 -4.66 -2.36
N ARG A 199 -18.86 -5.17 -1.96
CA ARG A 199 -19.26 -5.33 -0.55
C ARG A 199 -19.91 -6.69 -0.40
N ALA A 200 -19.58 -7.39 0.69
CA ALA A 200 -20.12 -8.72 0.91
C ALA A 200 -20.69 -8.89 2.32
N PRO A 201 -22.00 -8.68 2.54
CA PRO A 201 -22.64 -9.02 3.80
C PRO A 201 -22.64 -10.54 4.03
N VAL A 202 -22.78 -10.90 5.31
CA VAL A 202 -23.04 -12.26 5.75
C VAL A 202 -24.41 -12.31 6.42
N VAL A 203 -25.23 -13.24 5.95
CA VAL A 203 -26.57 -13.52 6.49
C VAL A 203 -26.66 -14.96 6.96
N ARG A 204 -27.61 -15.26 7.83
CA ARG A 204 -27.79 -16.57 8.43
C ARG A 204 -29.26 -16.98 8.42
N PHE A 205 -29.48 -18.28 8.25
CA PHE A 205 -30.79 -18.91 8.38
C PHE A 205 -30.78 -20.04 9.41
N SER A 206 -31.96 -20.62 9.66
CA SER A 206 -32.14 -21.81 10.50
C SER A 206 -31.48 -23.06 9.92
N THR A 207 -31.46 -23.19 8.60
CA THR A 207 -30.94 -24.36 7.88
C THR A 207 -30.14 -23.98 6.63
N ALA A 208 -29.27 -24.90 6.18
CA ALA A 208 -28.52 -24.75 4.93
C ALA A 208 -29.44 -24.72 3.70
N LYS A 209 -30.54 -25.48 3.72
CA LYS A 209 -31.56 -25.46 2.65
C LYS A 209 -32.12 -24.06 2.46
N ARG A 210 -32.49 -23.40 3.55
CA ARG A 210 -33.07 -22.05 3.51
C ARG A 210 -32.07 -21.00 3.03
N ALA A 211 -30.80 -21.11 3.43
CA ALA A 211 -29.73 -20.29 2.88
C ALA A 211 -29.54 -20.53 1.36
N ALA A 212 -29.68 -21.78 0.89
CA ALA A 212 -29.62 -22.11 -0.53
C ALA A 212 -30.80 -21.53 -1.33
N GLU A 213 -32.00 -21.50 -0.76
CA GLU A 213 -33.17 -20.85 -1.38
C GLU A 213 -32.88 -19.36 -1.67
N LEU A 214 -32.29 -18.62 -0.72
CA LEU A 214 -31.89 -17.23 -0.96
C LEU A 214 -30.77 -17.12 -2.02
N LYS A 215 -29.78 -18.02 -1.99
CA LYS A 215 -28.71 -18.05 -3.01
C LYS A 215 -29.30 -18.17 -4.42
N PHE A 216 -30.18 -19.15 -4.63
CA PHE A 216 -30.77 -19.38 -5.94
C PHE A 216 -31.66 -18.21 -6.36
N TYR A 217 -32.40 -17.61 -5.43
CA TYR A 217 -33.19 -16.41 -5.72
C TYR A 217 -32.33 -15.22 -6.17
N LEU A 218 -31.19 -14.98 -5.50
CA LEU A 218 -30.27 -13.88 -5.82
C LEU A 218 -29.46 -14.07 -7.10
N GLU A 219 -29.16 -15.31 -7.47
CA GLU A 219 -28.38 -15.64 -8.67
C GLU A 219 -29.25 -15.98 -9.88
N ASP A 220 -30.57 -15.98 -9.74
CA ASP A 220 -31.51 -16.09 -10.85
C ASP A 220 -31.48 -14.80 -11.69
N PRO A 221 -31.12 -14.89 -12.99
CA PRO A 221 -31.10 -13.72 -13.87
C PRO A 221 -32.44 -13.00 -13.98
N GLU A 222 -33.58 -13.69 -13.80
CA GLU A 222 -34.91 -13.07 -13.88
C GLU A 222 -35.16 -12.08 -12.74
N ASN A 223 -34.46 -12.24 -11.60
CA ASN A 223 -34.62 -11.37 -10.44
C ASN A 223 -33.63 -10.20 -10.39
N PHE A 224 -32.56 -10.23 -11.22
CA PHE A 224 -31.47 -9.26 -11.14
C PHE A 224 -31.94 -7.82 -11.29
N ASP A 225 -32.81 -7.54 -12.25
CA ASP A 225 -33.31 -6.18 -12.51
C ASP A 225 -34.04 -5.58 -11.30
N THR A 226 -34.75 -6.41 -10.54
CA THR A 226 -35.41 -5.99 -9.29
C THR A 226 -34.37 -5.54 -8.26
N PHE A 227 -33.32 -6.34 -8.03
CA PHE A 227 -32.25 -5.99 -7.09
C PHE A 227 -31.47 -4.76 -7.56
N ALA A 228 -31.22 -4.64 -8.86
CA ALA A 228 -30.55 -3.50 -9.44
C ALA A 228 -31.36 -2.22 -9.21
N VAL A 229 -32.68 -2.23 -9.42
CA VAL A 229 -33.55 -1.08 -9.14
C VAL A 229 -33.48 -0.69 -7.65
N VAL A 230 -33.55 -1.65 -6.73
CA VAL A 230 -33.49 -1.38 -5.28
C VAL A 230 -32.12 -0.81 -4.88
N PHE A 231 -31.03 -1.43 -5.34
CA PHE A 231 -29.67 -0.99 -5.07
C PHE A 231 -29.40 0.43 -5.61
N ASN A 232 -29.76 0.66 -6.88
CA ASN A 232 -29.42 1.87 -7.62
C ASN A 232 -30.17 3.11 -7.10
N ARG A 233 -31.26 2.95 -6.35
CA ARG A 233 -31.95 4.07 -5.67
C ARG A 233 -31.08 4.78 -4.62
N SER A 234 -30.04 4.10 -4.11
CA SER A 234 -29.16 4.68 -3.09
C SER A 234 -28.22 5.77 -3.62
N SER A 235 -27.95 5.81 -4.93
CA SER A 235 -26.95 6.69 -5.53
C SER A 235 -27.15 6.92 -7.03
N ARG A 236 -26.81 8.13 -7.50
CA ARG A 236 -26.80 8.44 -8.93
C ARG A 236 -25.68 7.74 -9.70
N PHE A 237 -24.58 7.38 -9.03
CA PHE A 237 -23.40 6.75 -9.63
C PHE A 237 -23.37 5.23 -9.44
N GLY A 238 -23.88 4.76 -8.29
CA GLY A 238 -23.85 3.34 -7.93
C GLY A 238 -24.70 2.51 -8.90
N ARG A 239 -24.08 1.57 -9.62
CA ARG A 239 -24.83 0.61 -10.46
C ARG A 239 -24.44 -0.82 -10.11
N LEU A 240 -25.41 -1.59 -9.63
CA LEU A 240 -25.24 -3.02 -9.40
C LEU A 240 -24.86 -3.72 -10.72
N GLN A 241 -23.81 -4.54 -10.68
CA GLN A 241 -23.32 -5.32 -11.82
C GLN A 241 -23.55 -6.82 -11.62
N SER A 242 -23.33 -7.33 -10.41
CA SER A 242 -23.55 -8.74 -10.10
C SER A 242 -23.66 -8.99 -8.59
N ILE A 243 -24.27 -10.12 -8.22
CA ILE A 243 -24.28 -10.65 -6.86
C ILE A 243 -23.76 -12.09 -6.95
N LYS A 244 -22.64 -12.37 -6.28
CA LYS A 244 -22.06 -13.73 -6.22
C LYS A 244 -22.17 -14.27 -4.80
N CYS A 245 -22.83 -15.42 -4.65
CA CYS A 245 -23.12 -15.98 -3.34
C CYS A 245 -22.21 -17.17 -3.01
N ALA A 246 -21.69 -17.23 -1.78
CA ALA A 246 -20.99 -18.40 -1.23
C ALA A 246 -21.68 -18.88 0.05
N ILE A 247 -21.92 -20.20 0.19
CA ILE A 247 -22.58 -20.80 1.35
C ILE A 247 -21.56 -21.51 2.24
N ALA A 248 -21.69 -21.31 3.56
CA ALA A 248 -21.00 -22.10 4.57
C ALA A 248 -22.01 -22.58 5.62
N GLY A 249 -22.49 -23.82 5.46
CA GLY A 249 -23.57 -24.36 6.28
C GLY A 249 -24.85 -23.54 6.13
N LYS A 250 -25.32 -22.95 7.23
CA LYS A 250 -26.53 -22.08 7.27
C LYS A 250 -26.23 -20.58 7.11
N ASN A 251 -24.97 -20.23 6.84
CA ASN A 251 -24.56 -18.85 6.57
C ASN A 251 -24.36 -18.65 5.07
N LEU A 252 -24.70 -17.47 4.58
CA LEU A 252 -24.57 -17.07 3.19
C LEU A 252 -23.84 -15.74 3.08
N TYR A 253 -22.83 -15.69 2.21
CA TYR A 253 -21.99 -14.53 1.93
C TYR A 253 -22.34 -14.00 0.55
N LEU A 254 -22.77 -12.74 0.47
CA LEU A 254 -23.37 -12.16 -0.73
C LEU A 254 -22.42 -11.12 -1.33
N ARG A 255 -21.55 -11.46 -2.27
CA ARG A 255 -20.61 -10.50 -2.85
C ARG A 255 -21.29 -9.66 -3.94
N PHE A 256 -21.72 -8.46 -3.57
CA PHE A 256 -22.22 -7.45 -4.50
C PHE A 256 -21.03 -6.80 -5.21
N THR A 257 -21.12 -6.69 -6.54
CA THR A 257 -20.19 -5.92 -7.38
C THR A 257 -20.96 -4.77 -8.01
N CYS A 258 -20.43 -3.56 -7.97
CA CYS A 258 -21.07 -2.39 -8.56
C CYS A 258 -20.06 -1.36 -9.05
N SER A 259 -20.43 -0.58 -10.07
CA SER A 259 -19.67 0.61 -10.44
C SER A 259 -19.96 1.76 -9.47
N THR A 260 -18.98 2.64 -9.29
CA THR A 260 -19.01 3.72 -8.28
C THR A 260 -18.73 5.10 -8.86
N GLY A 261 -18.67 5.23 -10.19
CA GLY A 261 -18.14 6.41 -10.87
C GLY A 261 -16.67 6.61 -10.49
N ASP A 262 -16.26 7.87 -10.29
CA ASP A 262 -14.88 8.22 -9.96
C ASP A 262 -14.52 8.01 -8.48
N ALA A 263 -15.50 7.67 -7.64
CA ALA A 263 -15.28 7.40 -6.22
C ALA A 263 -14.81 5.94 -6.00
N MET A 264 -13.94 5.72 -5.02
CA MET A 264 -13.64 4.36 -4.54
C MET A 264 -14.92 3.69 -4.00
N GLY A 265 -15.83 4.48 -3.43
CA GLY A 265 -17.26 4.14 -3.36
C GLY A 265 -17.70 3.23 -2.22
N MET A 266 -16.82 2.86 -1.27
CA MET A 266 -17.18 1.92 -0.19
C MET A 266 -18.42 2.28 0.63
N ASN A 267 -18.63 3.57 0.93
CA ASN A 267 -19.84 4.03 1.62
C ASN A 267 -21.08 3.93 0.73
N MET A 268 -20.94 4.25 -0.55
CA MET A 268 -22.00 4.16 -1.55
C MET A 268 -22.45 2.71 -1.72
N VAL A 269 -21.49 1.78 -1.87
CA VAL A 269 -21.78 0.35 -2.00
C VAL A 269 -22.50 -0.18 -0.76
N SER A 270 -22.00 0.13 0.44
CA SER A 270 -22.61 -0.33 1.70
C SER A 270 -24.07 0.11 1.83
N LYS A 271 -24.40 1.35 1.44
CA LYS A 271 -25.78 1.85 1.45
C LYS A 271 -26.68 1.13 0.44
N GLY A 272 -26.18 0.90 -0.78
CA GLY A 272 -26.91 0.14 -1.80
C GLY A 272 -27.19 -1.30 -1.37
N VAL A 273 -26.20 -1.96 -0.76
CA VAL A 273 -26.36 -3.31 -0.20
C VAL A 273 -27.40 -3.33 0.92
N GLN A 274 -27.37 -2.35 1.84
CA GLN A 274 -28.36 -2.29 2.93
C GLN A 274 -29.79 -2.22 2.39
N ASN A 275 -30.04 -1.40 1.37
CA ASN A 275 -31.36 -1.31 0.74
C ASN A 275 -31.82 -2.67 0.17
N VAL A 276 -30.93 -3.43 -0.45
CA VAL A 276 -31.27 -4.76 -0.98
C VAL A 276 -31.55 -5.74 0.16
N LEU A 277 -30.76 -5.71 1.24
CA LEU A 277 -31.03 -6.54 2.42
C LEU A 277 -32.38 -6.22 3.05
N ASP A 278 -32.73 -4.94 3.19
CA ASP A 278 -34.01 -4.51 3.74
C ASP A 278 -35.19 -4.93 2.84
N PHE A 279 -35.01 -4.88 1.51
CA PHE A 279 -36.00 -5.40 0.57
C PHE A 279 -36.21 -6.92 0.73
N LEU A 280 -35.12 -7.68 0.83
CA LEU A 280 -35.16 -9.14 0.98
C LEU A 280 -35.85 -9.60 2.27
N GLN A 281 -35.85 -8.78 3.34
CA GLN A 281 -36.56 -9.10 4.58
C GLN A 281 -38.07 -9.30 4.40
N THR A 282 -38.66 -8.81 3.30
CA THR A 282 -40.09 -9.02 3.00
C THR A 282 -40.39 -10.48 2.67
N ASP A 283 -39.56 -11.11 1.83
CA ASP A 283 -39.75 -12.50 1.36
C ASP A 283 -38.94 -13.52 2.18
N PHE A 284 -37.92 -13.03 2.88
CA PHE A 284 -37.05 -13.80 3.77
C PHE A 284 -37.03 -13.19 5.19
N PRO A 285 -38.19 -13.11 5.89
CA PRO A 285 -38.27 -12.52 7.23
C PRO A 285 -37.51 -13.31 8.30
N ASP A 286 -37.10 -14.54 7.97
CA ASP A 286 -36.26 -15.41 8.79
C ASP A 286 -34.75 -15.21 8.57
N MET A 287 -34.36 -14.24 7.72
CA MET A 287 -32.97 -13.89 7.44
C MET A 287 -32.38 -13.05 8.58
N ASP A 288 -31.35 -13.59 9.24
CA ASP A 288 -30.57 -12.88 10.24
C ASP A 288 -29.34 -12.22 9.59
N VAL A 289 -29.30 -10.89 9.55
CA VAL A 289 -28.17 -10.13 8.98
C VAL A 289 -27.07 -10.01 10.04
N ILE A 290 -26.06 -10.87 9.94
CA ILE A 290 -24.94 -10.93 10.90
C ILE A 290 -24.01 -9.71 10.75
N GLY A 291 -23.83 -9.23 9.53
CA GLY A 291 -23.06 -8.01 9.30
C GLY A 291 -22.95 -7.62 7.84
N ILE A 292 -22.80 -6.32 7.58
CA ILE A 292 -22.69 -5.75 6.23
C ILE A 292 -21.36 -6.14 5.53
N SER A 293 -20.36 -6.55 6.31
CA SER A 293 -19.05 -6.99 5.83
C SER A 293 -18.68 -8.32 6.47
N GLY A 294 -18.95 -9.42 5.78
CA GLY A 294 -18.59 -10.79 6.14
C GLY A 294 -17.21 -11.22 5.65
N ASN A 295 -16.29 -10.27 5.40
CA ASN A 295 -14.95 -10.50 4.87
C ASN A 295 -14.85 -11.21 3.50
N PHE A 296 -15.96 -11.36 2.77
CA PHE A 296 -15.97 -11.94 1.42
C PHE A 296 -15.88 -10.87 0.31
N CYS A 297 -15.64 -9.60 0.66
CA CYS A 297 -15.45 -8.52 -0.30
C CYS A 297 -14.21 -8.73 -1.19
N SER A 298 -12.98 -8.96 -0.71
CA SER A 298 -12.40 -8.72 0.63
C SER A 298 -11.72 -7.34 0.66
N ASP A 299 -11.59 -6.70 1.82
CA ASP A 299 -11.06 -5.33 1.92
C ASP A 299 -9.94 -5.21 2.94
N LYS A 300 -8.74 -4.82 2.50
CA LYS A 300 -7.50 -4.72 3.29
C LYS A 300 -7.02 -6.06 3.84
N LYS A 301 -7.36 -7.18 3.19
CA LYS A 301 -6.92 -8.55 3.54
C LYS A 301 -6.55 -9.34 2.29
N PRO A 302 -5.44 -10.11 2.31
CA PRO A 302 -5.08 -10.95 1.17
C PRO A 302 -6.16 -12.02 0.97
N ALA A 303 -6.79 -12.04 -0.21
CA ALA A 303 -7.91 -12.93 -0.49
C ALA A 303 -7.96 -13.37 -1.96
N ALA A 304 -8.10 -14.68 -2.18
CA ALA A 304 -8.11 -15.29 -3.50
C ALA A 304 -9.28 -14.80 -4.35
N VAL A 305 -10.41 -14.47 -3.72
CA VAL A 305 -11.58 -13.92 -4.42
C VAL A 305 -11.25 -12.61 -5.14
N ASN A 306 -10.37 -11.76 -4.59
CA ASN A 306 -9.95 -10.52 -5.25
C ASN A 306 -8.99 -10.80 -6.41
N TRP A 307 -8.12 -11.81 -6.26
CA TRP A 307 -7.23 -12.26 -7.35
C TRP A 307 -8.00 -12.83 -8.55
N ILE A 308 -8.99 -13.70 -8.28
CA ILE A 308 -9.72 -14.45 -9.30
C ILE A 308 -10.83 -13.61 -9.94
N GLU A 309 -11.60 -12.90 -9.12
CA GLU A 309 -12.81 -12.21 -9.59
C GLU A 309 -12.60 -10.71 -9.81
N GLY A 310 -11.45 -10.17 -9.40
CA GLY A 310 -11.16 -8.74 -9.35
C GLY A 310 -11.91 -7.99 -8.24
N ARG A 311 -11.46 -6.75 -7.98
CA ARG A 311 -12.08 -5.77 -7.07
C ARG A 311 -11.56 -4.36 -7.38
N GLY A 312 -12.44 -3.37 -7.50
CA GLY A 312 -12.02 -2.07 -8.02
C GLY A 312 -11.71 -2.20 -9.50
N LYS A 313 -10.51 -1.79 -9.91
CA LYS A 313 -10.07 -1.80 -11.31
C LYS A 313 -9.18 -3.01 -11.59
N SER A 314 -9.52 -3.78 -12.63
CA SER A 314 -8.66 -4.83 -13.19
C SER A 314 -7.96 -4.28 -14.41
N VAL A 315 -6.64 -4.20 -14.39
CA VAL A 315 -5.84 -3.56 -15.44
C VAL A 315 -4.75 -4.51 -15.94
N VAL A 316 -4.51 -4.50 -17.24
CA VAL A 316 -3.31 -5.09 -17.85
C VAL A 316 -2.51 -3.98 -18.53
N CYS A 317 -1.18 -4.05 -18.45
CA CYS A 317 -0.26 -3.13 -19.12
C CYS A 317 0.87 -3.94 -19.74
N GLU A 318 1.26 -3.58 -20.97
CA GLU A 318 2.35 -4.23 -21.69
C GLU A 318 3.26 -3.24 -22.42
N ALA A 319 4.50 -3.66 -22.67
CA ALA A 319 5.47 -2.96 -23.50
C ALA A 319 6.41 -3.96 -24.18
N ILE A 320 6.97 -3.57 -25.33
CA ILE A 320 8.12 -4.25 -25.93
C ILE A 320 9.34 -3.34 -25.69
N ILE A 321 10.37 -3.87 -25.03
CA ILE A 321 11.62 -3.17 -24.77
C ILE A 321 12.67 -3.68 -25.74
N GLU A 322 13.20 -2.78 -26.57
CA GLU A 322 14.22 -3.11 -27.56
C GLU A 322 15.47 -3.68 -26.89
N GLY A 323 16.08 -4.72 -27.47
CA GLY A 323 17.26 -5.39 -26.90
C GLY A 323 18.43 -4.44 -26.64
N ASP A 324 18.60 -3.43 -27.48
CA ASP A 324 19.59 -2.36 -27.29
C ASP A 324 19.32 -1.54 -26.03
N VAL A 325 18.06 -1.24 -25.74
CA VAL A 325 17.62 -0.53 -24.53
C VAL A 325 17.78 -1.41 -23.30
N VAL A 326 17.47 -2.71 -23.39
CA VAL A 326 17.73 -3.67 -22.30
C VAL A 326 19.23 -3.67 -21.92
N ARG A 327 20.13 -3.74 -22.91
CA ARG A 327 21.59 -3.72 -22.64
C ARG A 327 22.08 -2.36 -22.15
N LYS A 328 21.70 -1.27 -22.83
CA LYS A 328 22.25 0.07 -22.56
C LYS A 328 21.61 0.74 -21.34
N VAL A 329 20.31 0.56 -21.13
CA VAL A 329 19.56 1.20 -20.03
C VAL A 329 19.42 0.24 -18.87
N LEU A 330 18.92 -0.99 -19.07
CA LEU A 330 18.68 -1.96 -17.98
C LEU A 330 19.94 -2.73 -17.56
N LYS A 331 21.02 -2.64 -18.35
CA LYS A 331 22.34 -3.23 -18.06
C LYS A 331 22.28 -4.74 -17.84
N THR A 332 21.46 -5.42 -18.66
CA THR A 332 21.26 -6.88 -18.64
C THR A 332 20.95 -7.39 -20.05
N SER A 333 20.61 -8.67 -20.20
CA SER A 333 20.13 -9.28 -21.44
C SER A 333 18.64 -9.66 -21.33
N VAL A 334 17.99 -9.87 -22.48
CA VAL A 334 16.59 -10.35 -22.55
C VAL A 334 16.47 -11.74 -21.93
N GLU A 335 17.37 -12.66 -22.32
CA GLU A 335 17.41 -14.04 -21.82
C GLU A 335 17.47 -14.08 -20.28
N SER A 336 18.39 -13.31 -19.66
CA SER A 336 18.53 -13.29 -18.20
C SER A 336 17.29 -12.71 -17.50
N LEU A 337 16.59 -11.75 -18.11
CA LEU A 337 15.35 -11.21 -17.53
C LEU A 337 14.19 -12.21 -17.60
N VAL A 338 14.05 -12.91 -18.73
CA VAL A 338 13.02 -13.94 -18.90
C VAL A 338 13.25 -15.10 -17.92
N GLU A 339 14.49 -15.59 -17.84
CA GLU A 339 14.86 -16.64 -16.88
C GLU A 339 14.63 -16.20 -15.43
N LEU A 340 15.08 -14.99 -15.07
CA LEU A 340 14.85 -14.44 -13.74
C LEU A 340 13.36 -14.32 -13.41
N ASN A 341 12.52 -13.88 -14.35
CA ASN A 341 11.08 -13.79 -14.15
C ASN A 341 10.47 -15.17 -13.86
N MET A 342 10.84 -16.16 -14.67
CA MET A 342 10.39 -17.54 -14.48
C MET A 342 10.79 -18.11 -13.12
N LEU A 343 12.07 -17.99 -12.74
CA LEU A 343 12.58 -18.55 -11.49
C LEU A 343 12.10 -17.80 -10.26
N LYS A 344 12.01 -16.45 -10.33
CA LYS A 344 11.72 -15.60 -9.18
C LYS A 344 10.23 -15.31 -9.02
N ASN A 345 9.62 -14.69 -10.04
CA ASN A 345 8.24 -14.20 -9.94
C ASN A 345 7.21 -15.32 -10.04
N LEU A 346 7.50 -16.39 -10.79
CA LEU A 346 6.61 -17.53 -10.93
C LEU A 346 6.99 -18.66 -9.98
N THR A 347 8.10 -19.35 -10.22
CA THR A 347 8.51 -20.52 -9.44
C THR A 347 8.75 -20.17 -7.97
N GLY A 348 9.52 -19.12 -7.68
CA GLY A 348 9.78 -18.67 -6.31
C GLY A 348 8.51 -18.33 -5.54
N SER A 349 7.59 -17.58 -6.16
CA SER A 349 6.29 -17.24 -5.57
C SER A 349 5.41 -18.48 -5.37
N ALA A 350 5.43 -19.44 -6.29
CA ALA A 350 4.72 -20.70 -6.15
C ALA A 350 5.27 -21.53 -4.97
N MET A 351 6.59 -21.62 -4.84
CA MET A 351 7.24 -22.29 -3.71
C MET A 351 6.91 -21.62 -2.37
N ALA A 352 6.71 -20.30 -2.37
CA ALA A 352 6.32 -19.54 -1.19
C ALA A 352 4.82 -19.63 -0.85
N GLY A 353 4.00 -20.24 -1.71
CA GLY A 353 2.54 -20.23 -1.56
C GLY A 353 1.94 -18.83 -1.67
N ALA A 354 2.56 -17.94 -2.47
CA ALA A 354 2.13 -16.56 -2.61
C ALA A 354 0.73 -16.46 -3.22
N LEU A 355 -0.10 -15.57 -2.65
CA LEU A 355 -1.44 -15.28 -3.15
C LEU A 355 -1.43 -13.95 -3.92
N GLY A 356 -1.56 -13.99 -5.24
CA GLY A 356 -1.55 -12.81 -6.10
C GLY A 356 -0.20 -12.06 -6.16
N GLY A 357 0.85 -12.59 -5.51
CA GLY A 357 2.18 -11.99 -5.41
C GLY A 357 3.18 -12.51 -6.45
N PHE A 358 2.79 -12.66 -7.71
CA PHE A 358 3.64 -13.17 -8.79
C PHE A 358 4.45 -12.05 -9.48
N ASN A 359 5.07 -11.20 -8.67
CA ASN A 359 5.75 -9.98 -9.12
C ASN A 359 6.98 -9.69 -8.23
N ALA A 360 7.76 -8.67 -8.60
CA ALA A 360 8.96 -8.31 -7.84
C ALA A 360 8.67 -7.36 -6.68
N HIS A 361 8.03 -6.22 -6.96
CA HIS A 361 7.84 -5.15 -5.98
C HIS A 361 6.67 -4.22 -6.34
N ALA A 362 5.58 -4.75 -6.90
CA ALA A 362 4.41 -3.95 -7.27
C ALA A 362 3.89 -3.11 -6.08
N SER A 363 3.98 -3.68 -4.86
CA SER A 363 3.65 -2.99 -3.61
C SER A 363 4.44 -1.69 -3.40
N ASN A 364 5.73 -1.61 -3.74
CA ASN A 364 6.49 -0.38 -3.54
C ASN A 364 5.95 0.75 -4.42
N ILE A 365 5.61 0.42 -5.68
CA ILE A 365 5.08 1.40 -6.64
C ILE A 365 3.68 1.84 -6.22
N VAL A 366 2.80 0.90 -5.90
CA VAL A 366 1.42 1.17 -5.45
C VAL A 366 1.43 2.04 -4.21
N THR A 367 2.17 1.66 -3.15
CA THR A 367 2.24 2.45 -1.92
C THR A 367 2.77 3.87 -2.16
N ALA A 368 3.85 4.02 -2.94
CA ALA A 368 4.44 5.34 -3.16
C ALA A 368 3.50 6.27 -3.92
N ILE A 369 2.78 5.77 -4.93
CA ILE A 369 1.77 6.53 -5.65
C ILE A 369 0.57 6.82 -4.74
N TYR A 370 0.10 5.84 -3.97
CA TYR A 370 -1.08 5.98 -3.11
C TYR A 370 -0.90 7.07 -2.07
N ILE A 371 0.25 7.10 -1.38
CA ILE A 371 0.56 8.13 -0.40
C ILE A 371 0.65 9.51 -1.08
N ALA A 372 1.31 9.59 -2.24
CA ALA A 372 1.46 10.86 -2.97
C ALA A 372 0.12 11.40 -3.50
N THR A 373 -0.84 10.52 -3.78
CA THR A 373 -2.12 10.84 -4.41
C THR A 373 -3.31 10.74 -3.45
N GLY A 374 -3.06 10.67 -2.14
CA GLY A 374 -4.11 10.69 -1.11
C GLY A 374 -5.05 9.48 -1.14
N GLN A 375 -4.61 8.35 -1.69
CA GLN A 375 -5.34 7.08 -1.62
C GLN A 375 -5.18 6.44 -0.22
N ASP A 376 -5.95 5.38 0.04
CA ASP A 376 -5.84 4.60 1.28
C ASP A 376 -4.66 3.60 1.19
N PRO A 377 -3.54 3.83 1.91
CA PRO A 377 -2.36 2.98 1.77
C PRO A 377 -2.59 1.55 2.29
N ALA A 378 -3.61 1.32 3.12
CA ALA A 378 -3.93 -0.03 3.60
C ALA A 378 -4.53 -0.92 2.50
N GLN A 379 -5.11 -0.32 1.44
CA GLN A 379 -5.60 -1.06 0.26
C GLN A 379 -4.47 -1.57 -0.64
N ASN A 380 -3.20 -1.22 -0.35
CA ASN A 380 -2.03 -1.80 -1.00
C ASN A 380 -2.02 -3.34 -0.89
N VAL A 381 -2.60 -3.92 0.17
CA VAL A 381 -2.66 -5.37 0.38
C VAL A 381 -3.21 -6.09 -0.85
N GLU A 382 -4.33 -5.61 -1.42
CA GLU A 382 -4.94 -6.21 -2.61
C GLU A 382 -4.62 -5.46 -3.89
N SER A 383 -4.39 -4.15 -3.81
CA SER A 383 -4.03 -3.33 -4.98
C SER A 383 -2.65 -3.67 -5.54
N SER A 384 -1.79 -4.30 -4.75
CA SER A 384 -0.48 -4.80 -5.20
C SER A 384 -0.51 -6.24 -5.74
N HIS A 385 -1.69 -6.89 -5.77
CA HIS A 385 -1.84 -8.14 -6.52
C HIS A 385 -1.43 -7.91 -7.96
N CYS A 386 -0.40 -8.65 -8.39
CA CYS A 386 0.20 -8.47 -9.69
C CYS A 386 0.88 -9.76 -10.14
N ILE A 387 0.66 -10.13 -11.40
CA ILE A 387 1.49 -11.10 -12.12
C ILE A 387 2.31 -10.38 -13.17
N THR A 388 3.62 -10.62 -13.16
CA THR A 388 4.55 -10.11 -14.17
C THR A 388 4.94 -11.24 -15.12
N MET A 389 4.70 -11.03 -16.40
CA MET A 389 5.12 -11.95 -17.47
C MET A 389 6.19 -11.29 -18.32
N MET A 390 7.16 -12.10 -18.75
CA MET A 390 8.26 -11.67 -19.60
C MET A 390 8.51 -12.74 -20.66
N GLU A 391 8.57 -12.34 -21.91
CA GLU A 391 8.81 -13.22 -23.04
C GLU A 391 9.82 -12.60 -23.99
N ALA A 392 10.66 -13.44 -24.59
CA ALA A 392 11.57 -13.01 -25.64
C ALA A 392 10.80 -12.97 -26.96
N VAL A 393 10.82 -11.84 -27.65
CA VAL A 393 10.11 -11.62 -28.93
C VAL A 393 11.08 -11.16 -30.01
N ASN A 394 10.62 -11.10 -31.26
CA ASN A 394 11.43 -10.72 -32.42
C ASN A 394 12.72 -11.55 -32.55
N ASP A 395 12.56 -12.88 -32.59
CA ASP A 395 13.67 -13.85 -32.60
C ASP A 395 14.58 -13.77 -31.38
N GLY A 396 14.02 -13.39 -30.23
CA GLY A 396 14.73 -13.28 -28.95
C GLY A 396 15.55 -11.99 -28.78
N LYS A 397 15.40 -11.04 -29.71
CA LYS A 397 16.13 -9.75 -29.66
C LYS A 397 15.54 -8.79 -28.63
N ASP A 398 14.22 -8.79 -28.50
CA ASP A 398 13.49 -7.82 -27.69
C ASP A 398 12.73 -8.51 -26.56
N LEU A 399 12.40 -7.74 -25.53
CA LEU A 399 11.67 -8.21 -24.37
C LEU A 399 10.23 -7.72 -24.44
N HIS A 400 9.26 -8.64 -24.56
CA HIS A 400 7.89 -8.33 -24.16
C HIS A 400 7.79 -8.45 -22.65
N ILE A 401 7.20 -7.44 -22.02
CA ILE A 401 6.89 -7.42 -20.59
C ILE A 401 5.44 -7.02 -20.41
N SER A 402 4.73 -7.73 -19.53
CA SER A 402 3.40 -7.32 -19.10
C SER A 402 3.20 -7.47 -17.60
N VAL A 403 2.30 -6.65 -17.07
CA VAL A 403 1.79 -6.74 -15.71
C VAL A 403 0.27 -6.80 -15.74
N THR A 404 -0.31 -7.71 -14.96
CA THR A 404 -1.76 -7.78 -14.77
C THR A 404 -2.10 -7.61 -13.30
N MET A 405 -2.91 -6.60 -12.99
CA MET A 405 -3.29 -6.20 -11.64
C MET A 405 -4.82 -6.26 -11.54
N PRO A 406 -5.40 -7.35 -11.00
CA PRO A 406 -6.84 -7.58 -11.07
C PRO A 406 -7.66 -6.79 -10.02
N SER A 407 -7.01 -6.24 -8.99
CA SER A 407 -7.70 -5.70 -7.83
C SER A 407 -7.20 -4.32 -7.36
N VAL A 408 -6.99 -3.37 -8.28
CA VAL A 408 -6.51 -2.03 -7.97
C VAL A 408 -7.64 -1.14 -7.45
N GLU A 409 -7.56 -0.74 -6.19
CA GLU A 409 -8.58 0.07 -5.52
C GLU A 409 -8.16 1.53 -5.46
N VAL A 410 -8.70 2.35 -6.36
CA VAL A 410 -8.33 3.77 -6.51
C VAL A 410 -9.55 4.66 -6.71
N ILE A 411 -9.37 5.94 -6.39
CA ILE A 411 -10.28 7.06 -6.71
C ILE A 411 -9.77 7.73 -7.99
N ASP A 412 -10.64 7.99 -8.96
CA ASP A 412 -10.25 8.59 -10.25
C ASP A 412 -10.04 10.12 -10.14
N CYS A 413 -10.71 10.79 -9.17
CA CYS A 413 -10.51 12.21 -8.89
C CYS A 413 -9.47 12.45 -7.78
N VAL A 414 -8.19 12.33 -8.13
CA VAL A 414 -7.13 12.95 -7.33
C VAL A 414 -6.81 14.30 -7.92
N PRO A 415 -6.72 15.39 -7.13
CA PRO A 415 -6.09 16.62 -7.60
C PRO A 415 -4.63 16.31 -7.92
N PHE A 416 -4.33 16.02 -9.19
CA PHE A 416 -2.96 15.98 -9.67
C PHE A 416 -2.42 17.41 -9.59
N TRP A 417 -1.41 17.63 -8.75
CA TRP A 417 -0.64 18.88 -8.71
C TRP A 417 0.08 19.19 -10.04
N LEU A 418 0.08 18.23 -10.98
CA LEU A 418 0.79 18.25 -12.26
C LEU A 418 -0.15 18.09 -13.47
N SER A 419 -1.47 18.29 -13.30
CA SER A 419 -2.45 18.23 -14.41
C SER A 419 -2.29 19.37 -15.41
#